data_AF-A0A410S3K8-F1
#
_entry.id   AF-A0A410S3K8-F1
#
_cell.length_a   1.000
_cell.length_b   1.000
_cell.length_c   1.000
_cell.angle_alpha   90.00
_cell.angle_beta   90.00
_cell.angle_gamma   90.00
#
_symmetry.space_group_name_H-M   'P 1'
#
loop_
_entity.id
_entity.type
_entity.pdbx_description
1 polymer ?
#
loop_
_entity_poly.entity_id
_entity_poly.type
_entity_poly.pdbx_seq_one_letter_code
_entity_poly.pdbx_strand_id
1 'polypeptide(L)'
;MLHEAYSLIRPNPAVLAQAAASGLGDLEWLVEPQLWHKGEPDRSPWNREDHLVQMKLLFLAWLRSEYGGQPEYEQLFGALPLSVESFDQGWLVERFYFPEPVSEIEKALKPEVVEALRETGHPNVDGWISELQQRT
;
A
#
# COMPACT_ATOMS: atom_id res chain seq x y z
N MET A 1 -8.99 1.21 -22.48
CA MET A 1 -9.66 1.29 -21.17
C MET A 1 -8.64 1.83 -20.17
N LEU A 2 -9.09 2.29 -19.01
CA LEU A 2 -8.18 2.57 -17.88
C LEU A 2 -8.36 1.44 -16.87
N HIS A 3 -7.26 0.87 -16.39
CA HIS A 3 -7.26 0.00 -15.22
C HIS A 3 -6.77 0.78 -14.01
N GLU A 4 -7.36 0.52 -12.85
CA GLU A 4 -6.88 1.11 -11.62
C GLU A 4 -5.66 0.34 -11.11
N ALA A 5 -4.55 1.07 -10.99
CA ALA A 5 -3.36 0.61 -10.29
C ALA A 5 -3.33 1.24 -8.91
N TYR A 6 -2.96 0.45 -7.92
CA TYR A 6 -2.84 0.87 -6.53
C TYR A 6 -1.37 0.78 -6.10
N SER A 7 -0.94 1.77 -5.32
CA SER A 7 0.41 1.84 -4.74
C SER A 7 0.30 2.05 -3.23
N LEU A 8 0.77 1.06 -2.47
CA LEU A 8 0.88 1.13 -1.02
C LEU A 8 2.29 1.56 -0.66
N ILE A 9 2.41 2.76 -0.11
CA ILE A 9 3.67 3.33 0.36
C ILE A 9 3.72 3.19 1.88
N ARG A 10 4.82 2.64 2.39
CA ARG A 10 5.01 2.36 3.82
C ARG A 10 6.36 2.92 4.26
N PRO A 11 6.46 3.47 5.49
CA PRO A 11 7.76 3.83 6.03
C PRO A 11 8.65 2.59 6.16
N ASN A 12 9.93 2.76 5.87
CA ASN A 12 10.93 1.76 6.14
C ASN A 12 11.08 1.62 7.67
N PRO A 13 11.07 0.40 8.25
CA PRO A 13 11.25 0.18 9.68
C PRO A 13 12.48 0.90 10.26
N ALA A 14 13.55 1.07 9.48
CA ALA A 14 14.75 1.79 9.91
C ALA A 14 14.47 3.27 10.20
N VAL A 15 13.64 3.91 9.38
CA VAL A 15 13.25 5.32 9.59
C VAL A 15 12.30 5.47 10.76
N LEU A 16 11.40 4.51 10.97
CA LEU A 16 10.56 4.50 12.18
C LEU A 16 11.41 4.41 13.45
N ALA A 17 12.44 3.56 13.46
CA ALA A 17 13.37 3.46 14.59
C ALA A 17 14.16 4.77 14.81
N GLN A 18 14.61 5.41 13.74
CA GLN A 18 15.30 6.70 13.81
C GLN A 18 14.40 7.81 14.36
N ALA A 19 13.15 7.87 13.88
CA ALA A 19 12.15 8.83 14.33
C ALA A 19 11.86 8.66 15.83
N ALA A 20 11.63 7.41 16.27
CA ALA A 20 11.41 7.09 17.68
C ALA A 20 12.62 7.47 18.57
N ALA A 21 13.85 7.24 18.09
CA ALA A 21 15.07 7.60 18.82
C ALA A 21 15.31 9.11 18.91
N SER A 22 14.75 9.88 18.00
CA SER A 22 14.93 11.34 17.93
C SER A 22 14.07 12.10 18.96
N GLY A 23 13.13 11.41 19.62
CA GLY A 23 12.20 12.03 20.58
C GLY A 23 11.29 13.08 19.93
N LEU A 24 11.14 13.01 18.61
CA LEU A 24 10.25 13.88 17.85
C LEU A 24 8.78 13.55 18.20
N GLY A 25 7.93 14.57 18.16
CA GLY A 25 6.54 14.51 18.57
C GLY A 25 5.64 13.77 17.58
N ASP A 26 4.49 14.35 17.27
CA ASP A 26 3.48 13.76 16.39
C ASP A 26 4.03 13.60 14.95
N LEU A 27 4.20 12.35 14.53
CA LEU A 27 4.72 11.94 13.23
C LEU A 27 3.72 11.03 12.50
N GLU A 28 2.41 11.25 12.69
CA GLU A 28 1.35 10.51 12.00
C GLU A 28 1.63 10.37 10.49
N TRP A 29 2.05 11.47 9.84
CA TRP A 29 2.40 11.51 8.42
C TRP A 29 3.57 10.61 8.01
N LEU A 30 4.45 10.24 8.94
CA LEU A 30 5.57 9.34 8.70
C LEU A 30 5.20 7.89 8.99
N VAL A 31 4.39 7.65 10.03
CA VAL A 31 4.09 6.29 10.51
C VAL A 31 2.97 5.61 9.72
N GLU A 32 2.03 6.38 9.18
CA GLU A 32 0.85 5.82 8.51
C GLU A 32 1.13 5.41 7.06
N PRO A 33 0.81 4.15 6.68
CA PRO A 33 0.83 3.73 5.29
C PRO A 33 -0.10 4.59 4.41
N GLN A 34 0.40 4.97 3.23
CA GLN A 34 -0.35 5.75 2.25
C GLN A 34 -0.78 4.85 1.08
N LEU A 35 -2.08 4.79 0.81
CA LEU A 35 -2.63 4.07 -0.35
C LEU A 35 -3.05 5.07 -1.41
N TRP A 36 -2.33 5.09 -2.53
CA TRP A 36 -2.64 5.93 -3.68
C TRP A 36 -3.13 5.07 -4.83
N HIS A 37 -3.99 5.64 -5.67
CA HIS A 37 -4.46 4.98 -6.88
C HIS A 37 -4.30 5.89 -8.10
N LYS A 38 -4.16 5.27 -9.27
CA LYS A 38 -4.04 5.95 -10.55
C LYS A 38 -4.72 5.12 -11.64
N GLY A 39 -5.51 5.78 -12.48
CA GLY A 39 -6.00 5.19 -13.71
C GLY A 39 -4.88 5.11 -14.75
N GLU A 40 -4.63 3.92 -15.28
CA GLU A 40 -3.58 3.67 -16.26
C GLU A 40 -4.14 3.10 -17.56
N PRO A 41 -3.68 3.58 -18.73
CA PRO A 41 -4.14 3.07 -20.01
C PRO A 41 -3.60 1.66 -20.27
N ASP A 42 -4.44 0.78 -20.84
CA ASP A 42 -4.05 -0.58 -21.25
C ASP A 42 -2.80 -0.61 -22.15
N ARG A 43 -2.62 0.46 -22.93
CA ARG A 43 -1.50 0.65 -23.84
C ARG A 43 -0.72 1.86 -23.38
N SER A 44 0.31 1.59 -22.58
CA SER A 44 1.29 2.56 -22.13
C SER A 44 2.67 2.15 -22.65
N PRO A 45 3.54 3.10 -23.05
CA PRO A 45 4.96 2.80 -23.24
C PRO A 45 5.67 2.53 -21.90
N TRP A 46 5.04 2.88 -20.77
CA TRP A 46 5.63 2.71 -19.45
C TRP A 46 5.41 1.29 -18.94
N ASN A 47 6.49 0.72 -18.42
CA ASN A 47 6.45 -0.57 -17.75
C ASN A 47 6.19 -0.37 -16.24
N ARG A 48 6.10 -1.48 -15.49
CA ARG A 48 5.87 -1.48 -14.05
C ARG A 48 6.90 -0.66 -13.27
N GLU A 49 8.17 -0.72 -13.66
CA GLU A 49 9.27 -0.01 -13.00
C GLU A 49 9.17 1.50 -13.23
N ASP A 50 8.84 1.94 -14.44
CA ASP A 50 8.62 3.37 -14.75
C ASP A 50 7.52 3.96 -13.85
N HIS A 51 6.41 3.22 -13.69
CA HIS A 51 5.32 3.60 -12.80
C HIS A 51 5.74 3.67 -11.32
N LEU A 52 6.56 2.72 -10.86
CA LEU A 52 7.09 2.73 -9.50
C LEU A 52 8.01 3.92 -9.27
N VAL A 53 8.96 4.19 -10.17
CA VAL A 53 9.85 5.35 -10.12
C VAL A 53 9.03 6.65 -10.05
N GLN A 54 7.99 6.77 -10.87
CA GLN A 54 7.08 7.91 -10.82
C GLN A 54 6.45 8.06 -9.42
N MET A 55 5.91 6.99 -8.84
CA MET A 55 5.26 7.06 -7.53
C MET A 55 6.23 7.46 -6.41
N LYS A 56 7.46 6.91 -6.42
CA LYS A 56 8.50 7.28 -5.45
C LYS A 56 8.80 8.78 -5.46
N LEU A 57 9.01 9.34 -6.65
CA LEU A 57 9.34 10.75 -6.81
C LEU A 57 8.15 11.66 -6.46
N LEU A 58 6.94 11.29 -6.87
CA LEU A 58 5.73 12.01 -6.49
C LEU A 58 5.50 12.00 -4.98
N PHE A 59 5.74 10.87 -4.33
CA PHE A 59 5.61 10.77 -2.88
C PHE A 59 6.57 11.71 -2.15
N LEU A 60 7.87 11.71 -2.51
CA LEU A 60 8.83 12.63 -1.88
C LEU A 60 8.51 14.10 -2.15
N ALA A 61 8.07 14.42 -3.37
CA ALA A 61 7.69 15.78 -3.74
C ALA A 61 6.46 16.25 -2.95
N TRP A 62 5.44 15.41 -2.82
CA TRP A 62 4.26 15.66 -1.99
C TRP A 62 4.65 15.81 -0.52
N LEU A 63 5.42 14.88 0.03
CA LEU A 63 5.84 14.89 1.43
C LEU A 63 6.57 16.20 1.78
N ARG A 64 7.50 16.63 0.92
CA ARG A 64 8.18 17.92 1.09
C ARG A 64 7.23 19.10 0.95
N SER A 65 6.31 19.06 -0.01
CA SER A 65 5.34 20.15 -0.23
C SER A 65 4.44 20.36 0.97
N GLU A 66 3.95 19.27 1.58
CA GLU A 66 3.02 19.33 2.72
C GLU A 66 3.74 19.55 4.06
N TYR A 67 4.87 18.90 4.28
CA TYR A 67 5.51 18.84 5.60
C TYR A 67 6.89 19.51 5.66
N GLY A 68 7.45 19.96 4.53
CA GLY A 68 8.81 20.54 4.47
C GLY A 68 9.01 21.85 5.23
N GLY A 69 7.95 22.47 5.74
CA GLY A 69 8.05 23.61 6.65
C GLY A 69 8.10 23.21 8.13
N GLN A 70 7.92 21.93 8.46
CA GLN A 70 7.84 21.45 9.83
C GLN A 70 9.24 21.14 10.39
N PRO A 71 9.56 21.55 11.63
CA PRO A 71 10.85 21.26 12.26
C PRO A 71 11.22 19.77 12.25
N GLU A 72 10.24 18.90 12.45
CA GLU A 72 10.38 17.45 12.46
C GLU A 72 10.82 16.90 11.10
N TYR A 73 10.21 17.37 10.02
CA TYR A 73 10.61 17.03 8.67
C TYR A 73 12.03 17.52 8.41
N GLU A 74 12.35 18.76 8.79
CA GLU A 74 13.66 19.34 8.53
C GLU A 74 14.78 18.59 9.28
N GLN A 75 14.51 18.15 10.51
CA GLN A 75 15.41 17.34 11.32
C GLN A 75 15.66 15.95 10.72
N LEU A 76 14.64 15.33 10.12
CA LEU A 76 14.75 13.98 9.55
C LEU A 76 15.25 13.97 8.10
N PHE A 77 14.79 14.94 7.29
CA PHE A 77 14.85 14.89 5.83
C PHE A 77 15.24 16.22 5.17
N GLY A 78 15.55 17.29 5.91
CA GLY A 78 15.75 18.64 5.34
C GLY A 78 16.80 18.73 4.24
N ALA A 79 17.82 17.88 4.27
CA ALA A 79 18.87 17.80 3.24
C ALA A 79 18.68 16.66 2.23
N LEU A 80 17.60 15.88 2.33
CA LEU A 80 17.38 14.70 1.49
C LEU A 80 17.12 15.14 0.04
N PRO A 81 17.81 14.62 -0.99
CA PRO A 81 17.46 14.94 -2.37
C PRO A 81 16.13 14.26 -2.79
N LEU A 82 15.43 14.83 -3.78
CA LEU A 82 14.25 14.20 -4.37
C LEU A 82 14.69 13.15 -5.40
N SER A 83 15.12 12.00 -4.91
CA SER A 83 15.64 10.90 -5.75
C SER A 83 15.04 9.55 -5.37
N VAL A 84 15.14 8.57 -6.27
CA VAL A 84 14.66 7.20 -6.01
C VAL A 84 15.43 6.56 -4.86
N GLU A 85 16.74 6.79 -4.78
CA GLU A 85 17.60 6.28 -3.72
C GLU A 85 17.19 6.85 -2.36
N SER A 86 16.82 8.13 -2.33
CA SER A 86 16.32 8.81 -1.13
C SER A 86 14.99 8.25 -0.68
N PHE A 87 14.11 7.93 -1.63
CA PHE A 87 12.87 7.22 -1.34
C PHE A 87 13.18 5.84 -0.74
N ASP A 88 14.05 5.06 -1.38
CA ASP A 88 14.32 3.67 -0.98
C ASP A 88 15.01 3.54 0.39
N GLN A 89 15.67 4.61 0.85
CA GLN A 89 16.16 4.71 2.23
C GLN A 89 15.02 4.89 3.24
N GLY A 90 14.00 5.67 2.89
CA GLY A 90 12.97 6.09 3.83
C GLY A 90 11.68 5.28 3.79
N TRP A 91 11.34 4.71 2.63
CA TRP A 91 10.04 4.12 2.36
C TRP A 91 10.15 2.89 1.46
N LEU A 92 9.08 2.11 1.48
CA LEU A 92 8.84 0.98 0.61
C LEU A 92 7.58 1.28 -0.21
N VAL A 93 7.55 0.86 -1.47
CA VAL A 93 6.35 0.94 -2.31
C VAL A 93 6.03 -0.42 -2.88
N GLU A 94 4.78 -0.83 -2.70
CA GLU A 94 4.23 -2.02 -3.31
C GLU A 94 3.12 -1.63 -4.28
N ARG A 95 3.15 -2.19 -5.47
CA ARG A 95 2.18 -1.91 -6.53
C ARG A 95 1.43 -3.16 -6.91
N PHE A 96 0.11 -3.06 -6.88
CA PHE A 96 -0.82 -4.13 -7.19
C PHE A 96 -1.99 -3.61 -8.03
N TYR A 97 -2.64 -4.55 -8.70
CA TYR A 97 -3.91 -4.36 -9.36
C TYR A 97 -4.92 -5.21 -8.59
N PHE A 98 -6.16 -4.76 -8.49
CA PHE A 98 -7.27 -5.60 -8.03
C PHE A 98 -8.06 -6.04 -9.26
N PRO A 99 -7.65 -7.14 -9.92
CA PRO A 99 -8.32 -7.56 -11.14
C PRO A 99 -9.77 -7.99 -10.88
N GLU A 100 -10.05 -8.57 -9.70
CA GLU A 100 -11.36 -9.16 -9.39
C GLU A 100 -11.82 -8.77 -7.97
N PRO A 101 -13.06 -8.27 -7.81
CA PRO A 101 -13.67 -8.10 -6.49
C PRO A 101 -13.77 -9.43 -5.75
N VAL A 102 -13.64 -9.40 -4.41
CA VAL A 102 -13.79 -10.61 -3.57
C VAL A 102 -15.11 -11.32 -3.84
N SER A 103 -16.20 -10.58 -4.10
CA SER A 103 -17.50 -11.15 -4.44
C SER A 103 -17.50 -11.96 -5.75
N GLU A 104 -16.67 -11.60 -6.72
CA GLU A 104 -16.54 -12.37 -7.97
C GLU A 104 -15.69 -13.62 -7.74
N ILE A 105 -14.66 -13.52 -6.90
CA ILE A 105 -13.84 -14.67 -6.48
C ILE A 105 -14.72 -15.69 -5.75
N GLU A 106 -15.55 -15.24 -4.80
CA GLU A 106 -16.49 -16.10 -4.06
C GLU A 106 -17.43 -16.85 -5.00
N LYS A 107 -18.01 -16.17 -5.99
CA LYS A 107 -18.90 -16.79 -7.00
C LYS A 107 -18.18 -17.79 -7.90
N ALA A 108 -16.88 -17.62 -8.12
CA ALA A 108 -16.07 -18.49 -8.97
C ALA A 108 -15.60 -19.77 -8.25
N LEU A 109 -15.78 -19.87 -6.93
CA LEU A 109 -15.39 -21.05 -6.17
C LEU A 109 -16.25 -22.25 -6.59
N LYS A 110 -15.56 -23.39 -6.78
CA LYS A 110 -16.24 -24.64 -7.11
C LYS A 110 -16.80 -25.29 -5.83
N PRO A 111 -17.93 -26.02 -5.91
CA PRO A 111 -18.53 -26.72 -4.77
C PRO A 111 -17.53 -27.53 -3.95
N GLU A 112 -16.71 -28.33 -4.62
CA GLU A 112 -15.74 -29.21 -3.96
C GLU A 112 -14.66 -28.45 -3.16
N VAL A 113 -14.37 -27.19 -3.54
CA VAL A 113 -13.42 -26.34 -2.81
C VAL A 113 -14.08 -25.71 -1.59
N VAL A 114 -15.34 -25.29 -1.72
CA VAL A 114 -16.13 -24.72 -0.62
C VAL A 114 -16.38 -25.76 0.47
N GLU A 115 -16.71 -26.99 0.10
CA GLU A 115 -16.87 -28.11 1.04
C GLU A 115 -15.57 -28.46 1.80
N ALA A 116 -14.41 -28.21 1.19
CA ALA A 116 -13.11 -28.48 1.81
C ALA A 116 -12.69 -27.43 2.86
N LEU A 117 -13.39 -26.30 2.95
CA LEU A 117 -13.13 -25.27 3.96
C LEU A 117 -13.42 -25.81 5.36
N ARG A 118 -12.51 -25.52 6.29
CA ARG A 118 -12.58 -25.98 7.68
C ARG A 118 -12.83 -24.81 8.60
N GLU A 119 -13.52 -25.08 9.70
CA GLU A 119 -13.66 -24.13 10.80
C GLU A 119 -12.28 -23.64 11.27
N THR A 120 -12.24 -22.35 11.54
CA THR A 120 -11.07 -21.58 11.94
C THR A 120 -11.04 -21.33 13.44
N GLY A 121 -12.17 -21.54 14.13
CA GLY A 121 -12.37 -21.16 15.53
C GLY A 121 -12.74 -19.69 15.71
N HIS A 122 -12.95 -18.94 14.62
CA HIS A 122 -13.45 -17.57 14.63
C HIS A 122 -14.94 -17.55 14.26
N PRO A 123 -15.87 -17.30 15.21
CA PRO A 123 -17.30 -17.50 14.99
C PRO A 123 -17.88 -16.78 13.77
N ASN A 124 -17.41 -15.56 13.47
CA ASN A 124 -17.88 -14.80 12.31
C ASN A 124 -17.40 -15.39 10.98
N VAL A 125 -16.17 -15.93 10.95
CA VAL A 125 -15.62 -16.57 9.75
C VAL A 125 -16.28 -17.94 9.56
N ASP A 126 -16.46 -18.69 10.65
CA ASP A 126 -17.09 -20.01 10.61
C ASP A 126 -18.58 -19.92 10.21
N GLY A 127 -19.26 -18.85 10.61
CA GLY A 127 -20.59 -18.50 10.12
C GLY A 127 -20.59 -18.22 8.60
N TRP A 128 -19.65 -17.40 8.11
CA TRP A 128 -19.51 -17.16 6.67
C TRP A 128 -19.18 -18.45 5.88
N ILE A 129 -18.30 -19.33 6.39
CA ILE A 129 -18.01 -20.64 5.77
C ILE A 129 -19.30 -21.48 5.68
N SER A 130 -20.08 -21.53 6.76
CA SER A 130 -21.35 -22.27 6.81
C SER A 130 -22.36 -21.72 5.79
N GLU A 131 -22.48 -20.41 5.66
CA GLU A 131 -23.32 -19.78 4.64
C GLU A 131 -22.85 -20.10 3.22
N LEU A 132 -21.54 -20.07 2.98
CA LEU A 132 -20.96 -20.36 1.67
C LEU A 132 -21.24 -21.82 1.27
N GLN A 133 -21.07 -22.77 2.20
CA GLN A 133 -21.38 -24.19 1.99
C GLN A 133 -22.87 -24.45 1.74
N GLN A 134 -23.78 -23.64 2.28
CA GLN A 134 -25.22 -23.79 2.04
C GLN A 134 -25.69 -23.22 0.69
N ARG A 135 -24.91 -22.31 0.09
CA ARG A 135 -25.24 -21.68 -1.20
C ARG A 135 -24.84 -22.52 -2.41
N THR A 136 -24.05 -23.57 -2.18
CA THR A 136 -23.41 -24.36 -3.23
C THR A 136 -24.12 -25.70 -3.42
#